data_AF-A0A9J7BMF1-F1
#
_entry.id   AF-A0A9J7BMF1-F1
#
_cell.length_a   1.000
_cell.length_b   1.000
_cell.length_c   1.000
_cell.angle_alpha   90.00
_cell.angle_beta   90.00
_cell.angle_gamma   90.00
#
_symmetry.space_group_name_H-M   'P 1'
#
loop_
_entity.id
_entity.type
_entity.pdbx_description
1 polymer ?
#
loop_
_entity_poly.entity_id
_entity_poly.type
_entity_poly.pdbx_seq_one_letter_code
_entity_poly.pdbx_strand_id
1 'polypeptide(L)'
;MPEPAQARLVSILSYREMLAKSDLVVIANPVTKTEDTKERSVLPGIARQDSEGRRSKVEVIGVDTVFAVSAVLKGNPATERFTLRHYRETDDTPRMNGPSLVRFDPSEVSNRSSYLMFLVREPDGRFAPVGGQTDPGTQAICPIPHEPR
;
A
#
# COMPACT_ATOMS: atom_id res chain seq x y z
N MET A 1 -28.74 -9.22 -18.66
CA MET A 1 -28.76 -7.86 -18.06
C MET A 1 -27.31 -7.40 -17.97
N PRO A 2 -26.94 -6.22 -18.48
CA PRO A 2 -25.57 -5.71 -18.35
C PRO A 2 -25.27 -5.36 -16.87
N GLU A 3 -24.04 -5.63 -16.44
CA GLU A 3 -23.58 -5.48 -15.06
C GLU A 3 -23.65 -4.01 -14.58
N PRO A 4 -24.16 -3.73 -13.36
CA PRO A 4 -23.93 -2.44 -12.75
C PRO A 4 -22.46 -2.35 -12.33
N ALA A 5 -21.68 -1.55 -13.05
CA ALA A 5 -20.30 -1.23 -12.68
C ALA A 5 -20.25 -0.62 -11.27
N GLN A 6 -19.55 -1.26 -10.33
CA GLN A 6 -19.30 -0.68 -9.01
C GLN A 6 -18.09 0.26 -9.07
N ALA A 7 -18.36 1.56 -9.11
CA ALA A 7 -17.35 2.58 -8.83
C ALA A 7 -17.24 2.74 -7.30
N ARG A 8 -16.14 2.29 -6.69
CA ARG A 8 -15.80 2.76 -5.33
C ARG A 8 -15.21 4.16 -5.46
N LEU A 9 -15.54 5.05 -4.51
CA LEU A 9 -14.89 6.36 -4.45
C LEU A 9 -13.41 6.15 -4.11
N VAL A 10 -12.55 6.29 -5.12
CA VAL A 10 -11.11 6.36 -4.93
C VAL A 10 -10.79 7.81 -4.61
N SER A 11 -10.51 8.10 -3.34
CA SER A 11 -10.13 9.44 -2.91
C SER A 11 -8.72 9.76 -3.39
N ILE A 12 -8.56 10.32 -4.59
CA ILE A 12 -7.26 10.73 -5.13
C ILE A 12 -6.84 12.04 -4.44
N LEU A 13 -5.85 11.96 -3.55
CA LEU A 13 -5.28 13.13 -2.89
C LEU A 13 -4.26 13.81 -3.81
N SER A 14 -4.25 15.14 -3.84
CA SER A 14 -3.18 15.89 -4.47
C SER A 14 -1.85 15.69 -3.71
N TYR A 15 -0.71 15.90 -4.38
CA TYR A 15 0.59 15.88 -3.70
C TYR A 15 0.67 16.82 -2.51
N ARG A 16 0.03 18.01 -2.61
CA ARG A 16 -0.04 18.96 -1.51
C ARG A 16 -0.79 18.38 -0.31
N GLU A 17 -1.91 17.69 -0.53
CA GLU A 17 -2.69 17.06 0.54
C GLU A 17 -1.97 15.85 1.12
N MET A 18 -1.36 15.00 0.28
CA MET A 18 -0.57 13.88 0.75
C MET A 18 0.59 14.35 1.63
N LEU A 19 1.37 15.32 1.14
CA LEU A 19 2.46 15.93 1.88
C LEU A 19 1.97 16.54 3.20
N ALA A 20 0.83 17.23 3.21
CA ALA A 20 0.29 17.82 4.43
C ALA A 20 -0.11 16.76 5.45
N LYS A 21 -0.74 15.66 5.01
CA LYS A 21 -1.25 14.57 5.86
C LYS A 21 -0.18 13.57 6.29
N SER A 22 0.96 13.49 5.61
CA SER A 22 2.05 12.57 5.97
C SER A 22 2.78 12.98 7.24
N ASP A 23 3.14 12.01 8.07
CA ASP A 23 4.15 12.17 9.12
C ASP A 23 5.56 11.93 8.58
N LEU A 24 5.67 11.08 7.55
CA LEU A 24 6.92 10.72 6.89
C LEU A 24 6.72 10.71 5.37
N VAL A 25 7.60 11.40 4.64
CA VAL A 25 7.71 11.29 3.18
C VAL A 25 9.14 10.92 2.84
N VAL A 26 9.33 9.81 2.13
CA VAL A 26 10.66 9.21 1.91
C VAL A 26 10.80 8.63 0.52
N ILE A 27 12.04 8.54 0.07
CA ILE A 27 12.47 7.59 -0.96
C ILE A 27 13.09 6.40 -0.23
N ALA A 28 12.56 5.20 -0.44
CA ALA A 28 12.98 4.01 0.31
C ALA A 28 12.93 2.73 -0.51
N ASN A 29 13.69 1.73 -0.06
CA ASN A 29 13.87 0.46 -0.74
C ASN A 29 13.43 -0.66 0.22
N PRO A 30 12.63 -1.65 -0.24
CA PRO A 30 12.27 -2.78 0.61
C PRO A 30 13.54 -3.60 0.92
N VAL A 31 13.72 -3.96 2.19
CA VAL A 31 14.83 -4.82 2.64
C VAL A 31 14.38 -6.21 3.04
N THR A 32 13.10 -6.38 3.35
CA THR A 32 12.49 -7.69 3.60
C THR A 32 11.43 -7.99 2.54
N LYS A 33 11.14 -9.27 2.37
CA LYS A 33 9.89 -9.70 1.74
C LYS A 33 8.71 -9.25 2.60
N THR A 34 7.56 -9.06 1.98
CA THR A 34 6.29 -8.89 2.69
C THR A 34 5.94 -10.14 3.50
N GLU A 35 5.68 -9.96 4.79
CA GLU A 35 5.38 -11.03 5.73
C GLU A 35 3.99 -10.88 6.36
N ASP A 36 3.29 -12.01 6.46
CA ASP A 36 1.99 -12.10 7.10
C ASP A 36 2.06 -11.81 8.59
N THR A 37 1.04 -11.11 9.07
CA THR A 37 0.83 -10.95 10.50
C THR A 37 -0.43 -11.68 10.94
N LYS A 38 -0.73 -11.63 12.24
CA LYS A 38 -1.96 -12.20 12.81
C LYS A 38 -3.19 -11.33 12.54
N GLU A 39 -3.01 -10.11 12.00
CA GLU A 39 -4.13 -9.22 11.69
C GLU A 39 -4.99 -9.77 10.55
N ARG A 40 -6.30 -9.75 10.75
CA ARG A 40 -7.32 -10.08 9.76
C ARG A 40 -8.34 -8.95 9.76
N SER A 41 -8.72 -8.49 8.57
CA SER A 41 -9.65 -7.38 8.42
C SER A 41 -10.45 -7.52 7.13
N VAL A 42 -11.34 -6.57 6.89
CA VAL A 42 -12.08 -6.40 5.63
C VAL A 42 -11.81 -5.02 5.07
N LEU A 43 -11.56 -4.93 3.76
CA LEU A 43 -11.33 -3.62 3.15
C LEU A 43 -12.65 -2.82 3.11
N PRO A 44 -12.64 -1.56 3.60
CA PRO A 44 -13.81 -0.70 3.55
C PRO A 44 -14.07 -0.21 2.13
N GLY A 45 -15.36 -0.01 1.80
CA GLY A 45 -15.77 0.61 0.53
C GLY A 45 -15.61 -0.27 -0.71
N ILE A 46 -15.24 -1.54 -0.55
CA ILE A 46 -15.09 -2.51 -1.63
C ILE A 46 -15.82 -3.81 -1.27
N ALA A 47 -16.42 -4.44 -2.27
CA ALA A 47 -17.06 -5.75 -2.14
C ALA A 47 -16.69 -6.59 -3.36
N ARG A 48 -16.50 -7.89 -3.13
CA ARG A 48 -16.42 -8.90 -4.17
C ARG A 48 -17.82 -9.20 -4.69
N GLN A 49 -17.92 -9.43 -5.98
CA GLN A 49 -19.12 -9.93 -6.63
C GLN A 49 -18.78 -11.23 -7.35
N ASP A 50 -19.55 -12.28 -7.14
CA ASP A 50 -19.38 -13.55 -7.86
C ASP A 50 -20.16 -13.56 -9.19
N SER A 51 -20.01 -14.65 -9.96
CA SER A 51 -20.69 -14.84 -11.25
C SER A 51 -22.21 -14.89 -11.14
N GLU A 52 -22.76 -15.07 -9.94
CA GLU A 52 -24.19 -15.06 -9.65
C GLU A 52 -24.65 -13.67 -9.15
N GLY A 53 -23.75 -12.69 -9.12
CA GLY A 53 -24.02 -11.34 -8.65
C GLY A 53 -24.07 -11.19 -7.13
N ARG A 54 -23.75 -12.23 -6.36
CA ARG A 54 -23.75 -12.18 -4.88
C ARG A 54 -22.55 -11.41 -4.40
N ARG A 55 -22.77 -10.61 -3.35
CA ARG A 55 -21.77 -9.72 -2.79
C ARG A 55 -21.14 -10.31 -1.54
N SER A 56 -19.81 -10.27 -1.47
CA SER A 56 -19.05 -10.64 -0.28
C SER A 56 -18.05 -9.55 0.07
N LYS A 57 -17.64 -9.49 1.34
CA LYS A 57 -16.61 -8.55 1.79
C LYS A 57 -15.25 -8.99 1.25
N VAL A 58 -14.36 -8.03 1.02
CA VAL A 58 -12.97 -8.34 0.65
C VAL A 58 -12.17 -8.57 1.93
N GLU A 59 -11.86 -9.83 2.22
CA GLU A 59 -11.05 -10.22 3.37
C GLU A 59 -9.56 -10.02 3.10
N VAL A 60 -8.87 -9.45 4.08
CA VAL A 60 -7.45 -9.12 3.99
C VAL A 60 -6.66 -9.55 5.21
N ILE A 61 -5.37 -9.74 4.97
CA ILE A 61 -4.35 -10.05 5.96
C ILE A 61 -3.45 -8.83 6.10
N GLY A 62 -3.27 -8.35 7.33
CA GLY A 62 -2.27 -7.35 7.63
C GLY A 62 -0.88 -7.94 7.42
N VAL A 63 -0.04 -7.22 6.69
CA VAL A 63 1.32 -7.61 6.35
C VAL A 63 2.28 -6.49 6.72
N ASP A 64 3.50 -6.87 7.08
CA ASP A 64 4.59 -5.93 7.35
C ASP A 64 5.68 -6.07 6.29
N THR A 65 6.35 -4.95 6.00
CA THR A 65 7.56 -4.92 5.16
C THR A 65 8.51 -3.87 5.70
N VAL A 66 9.77 -4.23 5.89
CA VAL A 66 10.79 -3.30 6.36
C VAL A 66 11.44 -2.62 5.16
N PHE A 67 11.64 -1.31 5.30
CA PHE A 67 12.27 -0.46 4.29
C PHE A 67 13.55 0.17 4.87
N ALA A 68 14.57 0.28 4.02
CA ALA A 68 15.70 1.16 4.24
C ALA A 68 15.45 2.49 3.52
N VAL A 69 15.67 3.60 4.24
CA VAL A 69 15.47 4.94 3.72
C VAL A 69 16.70 5.37 2.94
N SER A 70 16.48 5.81 1.70
CA SER A 70 17.49 6.42 0.85
C SER A 70 17.50 7.94 1.00
N ALA A 71 16.33 8.56 1.14
CA ALA A 71 16.19 9.99 1.42
C ALA A 71 14.91 10.30 2.20
N VAL A 72 15.00 11.25 3.14
CA VAL A 72 13.83 11.80 3.84
C VAL A 72 13.46 13.14 3.22
N LEU A 73 12.23 13.25 2.72
CA LEU A 73 11.67 14.48 2.15
C LEU A 73 10.80 15.25 3.16
N LYS A 74 10.19 14.54 4.12
CA LYS A 74 9.47 15.10 5.28
C LYS A 74 9.57 14.11 6.45
N GLY A 75 9.73 14.61 7.67
CA GLY A 75 9.78 13.81 8.89
C GLY A 75 11.14 13.92 9.60
N ASN A 76 11.50 12.92 10.38
CA ASN A 76 12.80 12.88 11.06
C ASN A 76 13.93 12.55 10.05
N PRO A 77 14.91 13.43 9.83
CA PRO A 77 15.99 13.19 8.87
C PRO A 77 16.93 12.04 9.28
N ALA A 78 16.93 11.63 10.56
CA ALA A 78 17.73 10.51 11.05
C ALA A 78 17.02 9.14 10.88
N THR A 79 15.85 9.08 10.23
CA THR A 79 15.16 7.82 9.99
C THR A 79 15.90 7.00 8.93
N GLU A 80 16.59 5.95 9.35
CA GLU A 80 17.29 5.03 8.45
C GLU A 80 16.41 3.86 7.98
N ARG A 81 15.46 3.45 8.82
CA ARG A 81 14.56 2.32 8.56
C ARG A 81 13.18 2.56 9.15
N PHE A 82 12.19 1.91 8.54
CA PHE A 82 10.84 1.86 9.07
C PHE A 82 10.12 0.59 8.61
N THR A 83 9.03 0.26 9.31
CA THR A 83 8.14 -0.84 8.93
C THR A 83 6.86 -0.27 8.35
N LEU A 84 6.54 -0.68 7.12
CA LEU A 84 5.28 -0.42 6.46
C LEU A 84 4.28 -1.53 6.81
N ARG A 85 3.16 -1.15 7.42
CA ARG A 85 1.95 -1.95 7.57
C ARG A 85 1.05 -1.71 6.35
N HIS A 86 0.67 -2.79 5.67
CA HIS A 86 -0.31 -2.75 4.57
C HIS A 86 -1.13 -4.05 4.55
N TYR A 87 -1.96 -4.23 3.51
CA TYR A 87 -2.80 -5.41 3.35
C TYR A 87 -2.46 -6.20 2.09
N ARG A 88 -2.69 -7.51 2.17
CA ARG A 88 -2.89 -8.39 1.01
C ARG A 88 -4.26 -9.07 1.11
N GLU A 89 -4.84 -9.48 0.00
CA GLU A 89 -6.06 -10.29 0.02
C GLU A 89 -5.77 -11.70 0.53
N THR A 90 -6.76 -12.32 1.18
CA THR A 90 -6.68 -13.74 1.60
C THR A 90 -6.66 -14.67 0.39
N ASP A 91 -7.37 -14.29 -0.67
CA ASP A 91 -7.45 -14.96 -1.96
C ASP A 91 -6.63 -14.19 -3.01
N ASP A 92 -5.58 -14.83 -3.53
CA ASP A 92 -4.59 -14.27 -4.47
C ASP A 92 -5.04 -14.36 -5.95
N THR A 93 -6.32 -14.65 -6.22
CA THR A 93 -6.82 -14.69 -7.60
C THR A 93 -6.85 -13.28 -8.22
N PRO A 94 -6.13 -13.04 -9.34
CA PRO A 94 -6.16 -11.75 -10.02
C PRO A 94 -7.56 -11.43 -10.55
N ARG A 95 -8.05 -10.22 -10.29
CA ARG A 95 -9.40 -9.80 -10.70
C ARG A 95 -9.40 -8.40 -11.27
N MET A 96 -10.18 -8.20 -12.34
CA MET A 96 -10.44 -6.86 -12.86
C MET A 96 -11.16 -6.02 -11.80
N ASN A 97 -10.75 -4.76 -11.65
CA ASN A 97 -11.32 -3.78 -10.71
C ASN A 97 -11.17 -4.10 -9.21
N GLY A 98 -10.23 -4.99 -8.84
CA GLY A 98 -9.85 -5.27 -7.45
C GLY A 98 -9.15 -4.09 -6.73
N PRO A 99 -8.80 -4.25 -5.45
CA PRO A 99 -7.99 -3.27 -4.72
C PRO A 99 -6.57 -3.17 -5.30
N SER A 100 -5.99 -1.96 -5.29
CA SER A 100 -4.60 -1.71 -5.72
C SER A 100 -3.63 -1.92 -4.55
N LEU A 101 -3.54 -3.16 -4.08
CA LEU A 101 -2.61 -3.55 -3.02
C LEU A 101 -1.17 -3.67 -3.54
N VAL A 102 -0.21 -3.52 -2.63
CA VAL A 102 1.22 -3.60 -2.93
C VAL A 102 1.82 -4.84 -2.28
N ARG A 103 2.87 -5.38 -2.89
CA ARG A 103 3.67 -6.48 -2.36
C ARG A 103 5.12 -6.23 -2.73
N PHE A 104 6.02 -6.56 -1.80
CA PHE A 104 7.44 -6.34 -1.97
C PHE A 104 8.21 -7.64 -1.77
N ASP A 105 9.13 -7.91 -2.69
CA ASP A 105 10.13 -8.95 -2.54
C ASP A 105 11.47 -8.43 -3.09
N PRO A 106 12.45 -8.12 -2.23
CA PRO A 106 13.73 -7.57 -2.66
C PRO A 106 14.59 -8.58 -3.46
N SER A 107 14.23 -9.87 -3.43
CA SER A 107 14.89 -10.89 -4.26
C SER A 107 14.43 -10.86 -5.72
N GLU A 108 13.26 -10.28 -6.00
CA GLU A 108 12.73 -10.17 -7.35
C GLU A 108 13.39 -9.00 -8.08
N VAL A 109 14.06 -9.29 -9.19
CA VAL A 109 14.80 -8.30 -9.99
C VAL A 109 13.89 -7.17 -10.50
N SER A 110 12.64 -7.49 -10.81
CA SER A 110 11.59 -6.54 -11.20
C SER A 110 11.16 -5.60 -10.07
N ASN A 111 11.40 -5.97 -8.80
CA ASN A 111 11.03 -5.19 -7.61
C ASN A 111 12.21 -4.42 -7.01
N ARG A 112 13.35 -4.32 -7.71
CA ARG A 112 14.49 -3.46 -7.33
C ARG A 112 14.20 -1.96 -7.51
N SER A 113 12.93 -1.55 -7.49
CA SER A 113 12.57 -0.15 -7.52
C SER A 113 12.83 0.48 -6.16
N SER A 114 13.27 1.74 -6.18
CA SER A 114 13.08 2.62 -5.03
C SER A 114 11.63 3.13 -5.08
N TYR A 115 11.07 3.51 -3.95
CA TYR A 115 9.69 3.98 -3.86
C TYR A 115 9.63 5.36 -3.23
N LEU A 116 8.91 6.28 -3.85
CA LEU A 116 8.45 7.50 -3.19
C LEU A 116 7.20 7.15 -2.38
N MET A 117 7.25 7.41 -1.07
CA MET A 117 6.22 6.96 -0.13
C MET A 117 5.71 8.12 0.73
N PHE A 118 4.39 8.25 0.83
CA PHE A 118 3.68 9.20 1.68
C PHE A 118 3.00 8.44 2.82
N LEU A 119 3.48 8.62 4.05
CA LEU A 119 3.17 7.74 5.16
C LEU A 119 2.63 8.48 6.38
N VAL A 120 1.66 7.88 7.05
CA VAL A 120 1.18 8.28 8.38
C VAL A 120 1.72 7.31 9.43
N ARG A 121 2.04 7.83 10.61
CA ARG A 121 2.51 7.03 11.73
C ARG A 121 1.30 6.49 12.50
N GLU A 122 1.25 5.17 12.65
CA GLU A 122 0.24 4.51 13.46
C GLU A 122 0.60 4.59 14.97
N PRO A 123 -0.37 4.42 15.89
CA PRO A 123 -0.11 4.52 17.33
C PRO A 123 0.97 3.56 17.87
N ASP A 124 1.18 2.43 17.20
CA ASP A 124 2.21 1.45 17.53
C ASP A 124 3.60 1.79 16.96
N GLY A 125 3.72 2.91 16.25
CA GLY A 125 4.96 3.42 15.68
C GLY A 125 5.30 2.89 14.28
N ARG A 126 4.51 1.97 13.72
CA ARG A 126 4.60 1.56 12.31
C ARG A 126 4.03 2.65 11.41
N PHE A 127 4.25 2.48 10.12
CA PHE A 127 3.76 3.41 9.12
C PHE A 127 2.73 2.75 8.22
N ALA A 128 1.69 3.50 7.86
CA ALA A 128 0.69 3.11 6.88
C ALA A 128 0.63 4.13 5.72
N PRO A 129 0.13 3.73 4.54
CA PRO A 129 -0.08 4.65 3.42
C PRO A 129 -1.06 5.78 3.75
N VAL A 130 -0.72 7.02 3.38
CA VAL A 130 -1.69 8.14 3.41
C VAL A 130 -2.86 7.83 2.47
N GLY A 131 -4.07 8.25 2.85
CA GLY A 131 -5.28 8.05 2.03
C GLY A 131 -5.93 6.68 2.20
N GLY A 132 -5.32 5.78 2.99
CA GLY A 132 -5.87 4.50 3.39
C GLY A 132 -5.22 3.31 2.70
N GLN A 133 -5.62 2.11 3.13
CA GLN A 133 -4.96 0.86 2.74
C GLN A 133 -5.65 0.10 1.59
N THR A 134 -6.79 0.58 1.07
CA THR A 134 -7.52 -0.08 -0.01
C THR A 134 -6.80 0.01 -1.36
N ASP A 135 -6.21 1.18 -1.67
CA ASP A 135 -5.59 1.46 -2.98
C ASP A 135 -4.21 2.14 -2.86
N PRO A 136 -3.29 1.64 -2.02
CA PRO A 136 -2.03 2.32 -1.75
C PRO A 136 -1.11 2.46 -2.96
N GLY A 137 -1.11 1.48 -3.88
CA GLY A 137 -0.26 1.48 -5.07
C GLY A 137 -0.68 2.48 -6.15
N THR A 138 -1.90 3.01 -6.06
CA THR A 138 -2.40 4.02 -7.00
C THR A 138 -2.09 5.46 -6.52
N GLN A 139 -1.64 5.63 -5.27
CA GLN A 139 -1.53 6.97 -4.67
C GLN A 139 -0.27 7.18 -3.82
N ALA A 140 -0.18 6.51 -2.68
CA ALA A 140 0.77 6.86 -1.62
C ALA A 140 2.11 6.14 -1.75
N ILE A 141 2.19 5.09 -2.57
CA ILE A 141 3.42 4.33 -2.83
C ILE A 141 3.65 4.31 -4.34
N CYS A 142 4.60 5.11 -4.79
CA CYS A 142 4.94 5.23 -6.21
C CYS A 142 6.31 4.61 -6.48
N PRO A 143 6.43 3.61 -7.37
CA PRO A 143 7.74 3.16 -7.82
C PRO A 143 8.43 4.31 -8.57
N ILE A 144 9.70 4.53 -8.27
CA ILE A 144 10.55 5.42 -9.04
C ILE A 144 11.60 4.60 -9.79
N PRO A 145 12.09 5.09 -10.95
CA PRO A 145 13.19 4.44 -11.65
C PRO A 145 14.36 4.19 -10.70
N HIS A 146 14.95 3.00 -10.80
CA HIS A 146 16.13 2.69 -10.01
C HIS A 146 17.30 3.58 -10.46
N GLU A 147 17.84 4.38 -9.54
CA GLU A 147 19.11 5.07 -9.78
C GLU A 147 20.26 4.07 -9.58
N PRO A 148 21.09 3.80 -10.60
CA PRO A 148 22.29 3.01 -10.42
C PRO A 148 23.22 3.72 -9.43
N ARG A 149 23.60 3.00 -8.37
CA ARG A 149 24.65 3.41 -7.42
C ARG A 149 26.03 3.21 -8.04
#